data_AF-A0A6B2GDR4-F1
#
_entry.id   AF-A0A6B2GDR4-F1
#
_cell.length_a   1.000
_cell.length_b   1.000
_cell.length_c   1.000
_cell.angle_alpha   90.00
_cell.angle_beta   90.00
_cell.angle_gamma   90.00
#
_symmetry.space_group_name_H-M   'P 1'
#
loop_
_entity.id
_entity.type
_entity.pdbx_description
1 polymer ?
#
loop_
_entity_poly.entity_id
_entity_poly.type
_entity_poly.pdbx_seq_one_letter_code
_entity_poly.pdbx_strand_id
1 'polypeptide(L)'
;LGSFVHKIYPKAYLKFFNFESCYRSMSSCITSYLQTIDPASSVDDETLRISNRTLVNSLVKHCGVRLSFVKGWGPDYPRHFIHNTPCWIEIIFTRAILMMNTLLEKQGQDPFKNPSFETYPIT
;
A
#
# COMPACT_ATOMS: atom_id res chain seq x y z
N LEU A 1 -4.19 9.29 2.49
CA LEU A 1 -3.20 8.51 1.70
C LEU A 1 -2.27 9.48 0.96
N GLY A 2 -1.03 9.62 1.42
CA GLY A 2 0.13 9.92 0.56
C GLY A 2 0.16 11.21 -0.27
N SER A 3 -0.35 12.34 0.21
CA SER A 3 -0.22 13.63 -0.49
C SER A 3 1.17 14.27 -0.41
N PHE A 4 2.13 13.62 0.28
CA PHE A 4 3.47 14.14 0.45
C PHE A 4 4.42 13.61 -0.63
N VAL A 5 5.05 14.54 -1.34
CA VAL A 5 6.11 14.26 -2.31
C VAL A 5 7.44 14.55 -1.63
N HIS A 6 8.27 13.52 -1.48
CA HIS A 6 9.57 13.65 -0.83
C HIS A 6 10.66 13.92 -1.86
N LYS A 7 11.31 15.09 -1.77
CA LYS A 7 12.45 15.44 -2.63
C LYS A 7 13.72 14.81 -2.08
N ILE A 8 14.32 13.92 -2.84
CA ILE A 8 15.60 13.28 -2.52
C ILE A 8 16.71 14.03 -3.25
N TYR A 9 17.67 14.57 -2.52
CA TYR A 9 18.79 15.33 -3.08
C TYR A 9 19.91 14.41 -3.59
N PRO A 10 20.73 14.85 -4.57
CA PRO A 10 21.88 14.08 -5.01
C PRO A 10 22.78 13.65 -3.83
N LYS A 11 23.30 12.42 -3.91
CA LYS A 11 24.13 11.78 -2.87
C LYS A 11 23.41 11.46 -1.55
N ALA A 12 22.09 11.64 -1.45
CA ALA A 12 21.33 11.18 -0.30
C ALA A 12 21.12 9.65 -0.31
N TYR A 13 21.13 9.04 0.87
CA TYR A 13 20.74 7.65 1.10
C TYR A 13 19.60 7.61 2.10
N LEU A 14 18.47 7.01 1.73
CA LEU A 14 17.24 7.04 2.54
C LEU A 14 16.52 5.69 2.48
N LYS A 15 16.13 5.18 3.66
CA LYS A 15 15.15 4.09 3.76
C LYS A 15 13.75 4.65 3.48
N PHE A 16 13.18 4.27 2.35
CA PHE A 16 11.88 4.79 1.89
C PHE A 16 10.72 3.79 2.08
N PHE A 17 10.99 2.57 2.53
CA PHE A 17 9.96 1.54 2.74
C PHE A 17 10.26 0.67 3.98
N ASN A 18 9.20 0.24 4.69
CA ASN A 18 9.29 -0.67 5.83
C ASN A 18 8.13 -1.69 5.76
N PHE A 19 8.47 -2.99 5.70
CA PHE A 19 7.49 -4.06 5.62
C PHE A 19 6.62 -4.20 6.88
N GLU A 20 7.16 -3.96 8.07
CA GLU A 20 6.40 -4.03 9.32
C GLU A 20 5.35 -2.91 9.37
N SER A 21 5.76 -1.68 9.05
CA SER A 21 4.84 -0.54 8.98
C SER A 21 3.76 -0.77 7.91
N CYS A 22 4.15 -1.26 6.73
CA CYS A 22 3.23 -1.62 5.65
C CYS A 22 2.19 -2.65 6.11
N TYR A 23 2.62 -3.73 6.78
CA TYR A 23 1.74 -4.76 7.31
C TYR A 23 0.72 -4.21 8.30
N ARG A 24 1.17 -3.41 9.27
CA ARG A 24 0.29 -2.80 10.28
C ARG A 24 -0.74 -1.87 9.64
N SER A 25 -0.33 -1.06 8.66
CA SER A 25 -1.25 -0.18 7.91
C SER A 25 -2.30 -0.99 7.13
N MET A 26 -1.89 -2.06 6.44
CA MET A 26 -2.82 -2.94 5.71
C MET A 26 -3.81 -3.64 6.66
N SER A 27 -3.31 -4.19 7.78
CA SER A 27 -4.16 -4.82 8.80
C SER A 27 -5.17 -3.83 9.37
N SER A 28 -4.75 -2.61 9.69
CA SER A 28 -5.64 -1.56 10.17
C SER A 28 -6.72 -1.21 9.15
N CYS A 29 -6.37 -1.14 7.86
CA CYS A 29 -7.32 -0.83 6.79
C CYS A 29 -8.39 -1.92 6.65
N ILE A 30 -8.01 -3.20 6.76
CA ILE A 30 -8.95 -4.33 6.77
C ILE A 30 -9.86 -4.28 8.00
N THR A 31 -9.31 -4.03 9.19
CA THR A 31 -10.12 -3.92 10.42
C THR A 31 -11.16 -2.80 10.32
N SER A 32 -10.78 -1.62 9.82
CA SER A 32 -11.73 -0.52 9.60
C SER A 32 -12.80 -0.88 8.56
N TYR A 33 -12.46 -1.61 7.51
CA TYR A 33 -13.44 -2.10 6.54
C TYR A 33 -14.46 -3.07 7.15
N LEU A 34 -14.00 -4.03 7.96
CA LEU A 34 -14.90 -4.97 8.62
C LEU A 34 -15.89 -4.28 9.57
N GLN A 35 -15.49 -3.16 10.19
CA GLN A 35 -16.41 -2.35 11.01
C GLN A 35 -17.53 -1.68 10.19
N THR A 36 -17.29 -1.41 8.90
CA THR A 36 -18.32 -0.82 8.02
C THR A 36 -19.33 -1.83 7.51
N ILE A 37 -19.01 -3.12 7.59
CA ILE A 37 -19.90 -4.22 7.22
C ILE A 37 -20.55 -4.74 8.51
N ASP A 38 -21.58 -4.03 8.96
CA ASP A 38 -22.41 -4.52 10.06
C ASP A 38 -23.21 -5.75 9.60
N PRO A 39 -23.00 -6.94 10.20
CA PRO A 39 -23.72 -8.16 9.82
C PRO A 39 -25.24 -8.07 10.01
N ALA A 40 -25.75 -7.08 10.75
CA ALA A 40 -27.19 -6.85 10.94
C ALA A 40 -27.84 -5.99 9.84
N SER A 41 -27.03 -5.37 8.97
CA SER A 41 -27.52 -4.49 7.90
C SER A 41 -27.69 -5.27 6.58
N SER A 42 -28.88 -5.19 5.98
CA SER A 42 -29.13 -5.75 4.65
C SER A 42 -28.47 -4.86 3.59
N VAL A 43 -27.15 -4.99 3.44
CA VAL A 43 -26.38 -4.30 2.41
C VAL A 43 -26.69 -4.95 1.05
N ASP A 44 -27.01 -4.13 0.05
CA ASP A 44 -27.20 -4.59 -1.32
C ASP A 44 -25.90 -5.16 -1.90
N ASP A 45 -26.02 -6.19 -2.76
CA ASP A 45 -24.86 -6.89 -3.35
C ASP A 45 -23.93 -5.93 -4.12
N GLU A 46 -24.47 -4.86 -4.70
CA GLU A 46 -23.69 -3.87 -5.45
C GLU A 46 -22.83 -3.00 -4.53
N THR A 47 -23.39 -2.45 -3.44
CA THR A 47 -22.60 -1.72 -2.45
C THR A 47 -21.50 -2.57 -1.83
N LEU A 48 -21.77 -3.86 -1.58
CA LEU A 48 -20.76 -4.78 -1.05
C LEU A 48 -19.60 -4.98 -2.06
N ARG A 49 -19.91 -5.16 -3.35
CA ARG A 49 -18.90 -5.29 -4.42
C ARG A 49 -18.05 -4.02 -4.56
N ILE A 50 -18.68 -2.85 -4.56
CA ILE A 50 -17.98 -1.56 -4.66
C ILE A 50 -17.05 -1.37 -3.46
N SER A 51 -17.52 -1.72 -2.26
CA SER A 51 -16.74 -1.61 -1.02
C SER A 51 -15.54 -2.56 -1.03
N ASN A 52 -15.72 -3.81 -1.48
CA ASN A 52 -14.64 -4.78 -1.67
C ASN A 52 -13.56 -4.26 -2.65
N ARG A 53 -13.97 -3.73 -3.81
CA ARG A 53 -13.03 -3.14 -4.79
C ARG A 53 -12.27 -1.97 -4.19
N THR A 54 -12.95 -1.13 -3.41
CA THR A 54 -12.34 0.04 -2.77
C THR A 54 -11.31 -0.36 -1.70
N LEU A 55 -11.59 -1.41 -0.92
CA LEU A 55 -10.62 -1.99 0.02
C LEU A 55 -9.37 -2.46 -0.73
N VAL A 56 -9.52 -3.33 -1.73
CA VAL A 56 -8.39 -3.90 -2.48
C VAL A 56 -7.55 -2.78 -3.12
N ASN A 57 -8.19 -1.79 -3.74
CA ASN A 57 -7.51 -0.62 -4.31
C ASN A 57 -6.74 0.19 -3.27
N SER A 58 -7.19 0.20 -2.02
CA SER A 58 -6.50 0.89 -0.92
C SER A 58 -5.33 0.09 -0.38
N LEU A 59 -5.44 -1.24 -0.34
CA LEU A 59 -4.37 -2.14 0.10
C LEU A 59 -3.22 -2.21 -0.91
N VAL A 60 -3.52 -2.34 -2.21
CA VAL A 60 -2.51 -2.42 -3.27
C VAL A 60 -1.61 -1.18 -3.29
N LYS A 61 -2.15 0.01 -2.95
CA LYS A 61 -1.37 1.25 -2.84
C LYS A 61 -0.29 1.21 -1.76
N HIS A 62 -0.41 0.36 -0.74
CA HIS A 62 0.62 0.17 0.28
C HIS A 62 1.76 -0.76 -0.17
N CYS A 63 1.54 -1.52 -1.26
CA CYS A 63 2.48 -2.52 -1.76
C CYS A 63 3.46 -1.96 -2.80
N GLY A 64 3.46 -0.65 -3.06
CA GLY A 64 4.33 -0.04 -4.05
C GLY A 64 4.68 1.40 -3.74
N VAL A 65 5.69 1.90 -4.43
CA VAL A 65 6.17 3.28 -4.35
C VAL A 65 6.36 3.83 -5.75
N ARG A 66 6.05 5.11 -5.92
CA ARG A 66 6.22 5.82 -7.19
C ARG A 66 7.31 6.87 -7.07
N LEU A 67 8.20 6.90 -8.04
CA LEU A 67 9.34 7.81 -8.08
C LEU A 67 9.37 8.52 -9.43
N SER A 68 9.55 9.83 -9.45
CA SER A 68 9.83 10.58 -10.68
C SER A 68 11.29 11.00 -10.71
N PHE A 69 11.84 11.08 -11.92
CA PHE A 69 13.21 11.56 -12.11
C PHE A 69 13.19 13.02 -12.56
N VAL A 70 14.11 13.83 -12.02
CA VAL A 70 14.36 15.24 -12.36
C VAL A 70 13.22 16.21 -12.01
N LYS A 71 11.97 15.90 -12.37
CA LYS A 71 10.81 16.78 -12.22
C LYS A 71 9.85 16.24 -11.15
N GLY A 72 9.57 17.08 -10.14
CA GLY A 72 8.55 16.81 -9.12
C GLY A 72 7.12 17.08 -9.60
N TRP A 73 6.15 16.63 -8.81
CA TRP A 73 4.72 16.87 -8.95
C TRP A 73 4.11 17.26 -7.59
N GLY A 74 2.87 17.75 -7.59
CA GLY A 74 2.14 18.17 -6.40
C GLY A 74 1.66 19.62 -6.48
N PRO A 75 1.08 20.17 -5.41
CA PRO A 75 0.51 21.52 -5.38
C PRO A 75 1.51 22.63 -5.73
N ASP A 76 2.78 22.45 -5.36
CA ASP A 76 3.86 23.43 -5.58
C ASP A 76 4.53 23.29 -6.95
N TYR A 77 4.03 22.40 -7.81
CA TYR A 77 4.58 22.16 -9.14
C TYR A 77 3.51 22.38 -10.21
N PRO A 78 3.90 22.73 -11.45
CA PRO A 78 2.95 22.81 -12.58
C PRO A 78 2.37 21.44 -12.97
N ARG A 79 2.84 20.35 -12.36
CA ARG A 79 2.39 18.98 -12.60
C ARG A 79 1.64 18.53 -11.35
N HIS A 80 0.34 18.31 -11.45
CA HIS A 80 -0.46 17.90 -10.31
C HIS A 80 -0.27 16.42 -9.96
N PHE A 81 -0.02 15.57 -10.96
CA PHE A 81 0.14 14.14 -10.77
C PHE A 81 1.46 13.63 -11.33
N ILE A 82 1.93 12.50 -10.79
CA ILE A 82 3.17 11.88 -11.24
C ILE A 82 3.14 11.47 -12.72
N HIS A 83 1.97 11.10 -13.26
CA HIS A 83 1.83 10.74 -14.67
C HIS A 83 2.05 11.93 -15.63
N ASN A 84 2.06 13.17 -15.12
CA ASN A 84 2.43 14.35 -15.90
C ASN A 84 3.96 14.61 -15.89
N THR A 85 4.73 13.78 -15.18
CA THR A 85 6.20 13.86 -15.20
C THR A 85 6.75 13.12 -16.42
N PRO A 86 7.86 13.59 -17.02
CA PRO A 86 8.37 13.04 -18.28
C PRO A 86 8.93 11.62 -18.14
N CYS A 87 9.43 11.26 -16.96
CA CYS A 87 9.95 9.93 -16.66
C CYS A 87 9.76 9.60 -15.17
N TRP A 88 9.12 8.47 -14.92
CA TRP A 88 8.83 7.96 -13.58
C TRP A 88 8.79 6.44 -13.60
N ILE A 89 8.94 5.84 -12.42
CA ILE A 89 8.85 4.39 -12.21
C ILE A 89 7.89 4.11 -11.06
N GLU A 90 7.26 2.93 -11.13
CA GLU A 90 6.52 2.33 -10.04
C GLU A 90 7.25 1.06 -9.62
N ILE A 91 7.68 1.04 -8.36
CA ILE A 91 8.30 -0.14 -7.75
C ILE A 91 7.21 -0.85 -6.97
N ILE A 92 6.97 -2.10 -7.32
CA ILE A 92 5.99 -2.96 -6.67
C ILE A 92 6.75 -3.99 -5.83
N PHE A 93 6.42 -4.07 -4.54
CA PHE A 93 7.04 -5.01 -3.63
C PHE A 93 6.26 -6.32 -3.59
N THR A 94 6.75 -7.34 -4.28
CA THR A 94 6.13 -8.68 -4.32
C THR A 94 5.89 -9.25 -2.92
N ARG A 95 6.81 -9.03 -1.98
CA ARG A 95 6.65 -9.47 -0.59
C ARG A 95 5.47 -8.78 0.12
N ALA A 96 5.25 -7.49 -0.13
CA ALA A 96 4.12 -6.77 0.44
C ALA A 96 2.79 -7.29 -0.11
N ILE A 97 2.73 -7.60 -1.41
CA ILE A 97 1.56 -8.23 -2.04
C ILE A 97 1.27 -9.60 -1.40
N LEU A 98 2.29 -10.41 -1.18
CA LEU A 98 2.11 -11.73 -0.55
C LEU A 98 1.58 -11.61 0.88
N MET A 99 2.06 -10.62 1.64
CA MET A 99 1.56 -10.30 2.97
C MET A 99 0.11 -9.81 2.94
N MET A 100 -0.27 -9.00 1.94
CA MET A 100 -1.66 -8.58 1.70
C MET A 100 -2.57 -9.78 1.42
N ASN A 101 -2.17 -10.70 0.55
CA ASN A 101 -2.95 -11.92 0.25
C ASN A 101 -3.14 -12.75 1.52
N THR A 102 -2.07 -12.93 2.30
CA THR A 102 -2.11 -13.66 3.58
C THR A 102 -3.09 -13.00 4.56
N LEU A 103 -3.12 -11.66 4.63
CA LEU A 103 -4.04 -10.91 5.48
C LEU A 103 -5.51 -11.10 5.06
N LEU A 104 -5.78 -11.06 3.76
CA LEU A 104 -7.13 -11.26 3.22
C LEU A 104 -7.64 -12.68 3.48
N GLU A 105 -6.76 -13.67 3.39
CA GLU A 105 -7.08 -15.09 3.65
C GLU A 105 -7.22 -15.42 5.14
N LYS A 106 -6.31 -14.92 5.99
CA LYS A 106 -6.16 -15.38 7.38
C LYS A 106 -6.63 -14.41 8.46
N GLN A 107 -7.05 -13.19 8.12
CA GLN A 107 -7.58 -12.19 9.07
C GLN A 107 -6.79 -12.10 10.39
N GLY A 108 -5.44 -11.99 10.34
CA GLY A 108 -4.67 -11.54 11.51
C GLY A 108 -3.54 -12.41 12.06
N GLN A 109 -3.02 -13.43 11.36
CA GLN A 109 -1.73 -14.03 11.75
C GLN A 109 -0.56 -13.12 11.34
N ASP A 110 0.01 -12.38 12.30
CA ASP A 110 1.22 -11.56 12.13
C ASP A 110 2.42 -12.43 11.72
N PRO A 111 2.89 -12.34 10.47
CA PRO A 111 3.99 -13.16 9.98
C PRO A 111 5.32 -12.80 10.66
N PHE A 112 5.45 -11.61 11.26
CA PHE A 112 6.66 -11.20 11.98
C PHE A 112 6.74 -11.71 13.41
N LYS A 113 5.65 -12.29 13.94
CA LYS A 113 5.68 -13.05 15.19
C LYS A 113 6.14 -14.50 15.00
N ASN A 114 6.39 -14.92 13.76
CA ASN A 114 6.86 -16.26 13.44
C ASN A 114 8.31 -16.19 12.90
N PRO A 115 9.33 -16.69 13.63
CA PRO A 115 10.75 -16.60 13.24
C PRO A 115 11.10 -17.24 11.89
N SER A 116 10.21 -18.08 11.35
CA SER A 116 10.38 -18.76 10.07
C SER A 116 10.23 -17.85 8.85
N PHE A 117 9.68 -16.64 9.00
CA PHE A 117 9.42 -15.71 7.89
C PHE A 117 10.67 -14.96 7.39
N GLU A 118 11.80 -15.04 8.11
CA GLU A 118 13.09 -14.44 7.75
C GLU A 118 13.86 -15.24 6.67
N THR A 119 13.39 -16.45 6.33
CA THR A 119 14.09 -17.34 5.38
C THR A 119 13.37 -17.45 4.05
N TYR A 120 13.17 -16.33 3.36
CA TYR A 120 13.03 -16.39 1.90
C TYR A 120 14.30 -15.83 1.28
N PRO A 121 15.16 -16.68 0.69
CA PRO A 121 16.37 -16.22 0.04
C PRO A 121 15.98 -15.31 -1.11
N ILE A 122 16.63 -14.15 -1.15
CA ILE A 122 16.62 -13.26 -2.30
C ILE A 122 17.53 -13.94 -3.33
N THR A 123 16.96 -14.78 -4.20
CA THR A 123 17.63 -15.21 -5.44
C THR A 123 17.56 -14.11 -6.47
#